data_AF-A0A061P991-F1
#
_entry.id   AF-A0A061P991-F1
#
_cell.length_a   1.000
_cell.length_b   1.000
_cell.length_c   1.000
_cell.angle_alpha   90.00
_cell.angle_beta   90.00
_cell.angle_gamma   90.00
#
_symmetry.space_group_name_H-M   'P 1'
#
loop_
_entity.id
_entity.type
_entity.pdbx_description
1 polymer ?
#
loop_
_entity_poly.entity_id
_entity_poly.type
_entity_poly.pdbx_seq_one_letter_code
_entity_poly.pdbx_strand_id
1 'polypeptide(L)' 'MVVVYVTLIVNGRRTYNSVPMILKADVKADLEAMGFTVDDAGDVKTASAE' A
#
# COMPACT_ATOMS: atom_id res chain seq x y z
N MET A 1 1.69 1.74 -13.63
CA MET A 1 0.75 0.74 -13.07
C MET A 1 0.83 0.60 -11.54
N VAL A 2 1.87 1.10 -10.86
CA VAL A 2 2.00 1.08 -9.38
C VAL A 2 1.16 2.17 -8.71
N VAL A 3 1.23 3.41 -9.21
CA VAL A 3 0.48 4.58 -8.69
C VAL A 3 -1.02 4.32 -8.53
N VAL A 4 -1.65 3.64 -9.49
CA VAL A 4 -3.09 3.32 -9.43
C VAL A 4 -3.40 2.42 -8.23
N TYR A 5 -2.59 1.39 -7.99
CA TYR A 5 -2.78 0.52 -6.83
C TYR A 5 -2.56 1.27 -5.53
N VAL A 6 -1.48 2.05 -5.42
CA VAL A 6 -1.19 2.90 -4.26
C VAL A 6 -2.38 3.82 -3.96
N THR A 7 -2.91 4.53 -4.96
CA THR A 7 -4.07 5.41 -4.79
C THR A 7 -5.33 4.64 -4.37
N LEU A 8 -5.63 3.49 -4.99
CA LEU A 8 -6.80 2.67 -4.64
C LEU A 8 -6.70 2.11 -3.21
N ILE A 9 -5.49 1.78 -2.77
CA ILE A 9 -5.22 1.24 -1.44
C ILE A 9 -5.35 2.33 -0.37
N VAL A 10 -4.75 3.51 -0.61
CA VAL A 10 -4.88 4.67 0.29
C VAL A 10 -6.34 5.14 0.41
N ASN A 11 -7.14 4.99 -0.66
CA ASN A 11 -8.58 5.30 -0.64
C ASN A 11 -9.44 4.16 -0.03
N GLY A 12 -8.84 3.10 0.51
CA GLY A 12 -9.56 1.96 1.11
C GLY A 12 -10.40 1.14 0.13
N ARG A 13 -10.19 1.31 -1.18
CA ARG A 13 -10.93 0.59 -2.23
C ARG A 13 -10.30 -0.75 -2.58
N ARG A 14 -9.03 -0.93 -2.26
CA ARG A 14 -8.28 -2.18 -2.38
C ARG A 14 -7.35 -2.37 -1.19
N THR A 15 -6.92 -3.61 -0.99
CA THR A 15 -5.87 -3.95 -0.03
C THR A 15 -4.58 -4.30 -0.77
N TYR A 16 -3.46 -4.27 -0.07
CA TYR A 16 -2.16 -4.69 -0.60
C TYR A 16 -2.18 -6.15 -1.10
N ASN A 17 -3.08 -6.99 -0.57
CA ASN A 17 -3.30 -8.36 -1.05
C ASN A 17 -3.89 -8.44 -2.46
N SER A 18 -4.59 -7.40 -2.91
CA SER A 18 -5.11 -7.31 -4.29
C SER A 18 -4.05 -6.91 -5.31
N VAL A 19 -2.83 -6.60 -4.87
CA VAL A 19 -1.71 -6.23 -5.74
C VAL A 19 -1.06 -7.50 -6.30
N PRO A 20 -0.84 -7.59 -7.63
CA PRO A 20 -0.12 -8.71 -8.22
C PRO A 20 1.32 -8.78 -7.69
N MET A 21 1.84 -9.99 -7.52
CA MET A 21 3.12 -10.25 -6.85
C MET A 21 4.29 -9.46 -7.46
N ILE A 22 4.30 -9.27 -8.78
CA ILE A 22 5.32 -8.49 -9.49
C ILE A 22 5.34 -6.99 -9.13
N LEU A 23 4.20 -6.44 -8.69
CA LEU A 23 4.07 -5.02 -8.31
C LEU A 23 4.06 -4.82 -6.79
N LYS A 24 4.01 -5.90 -6.00
CA LYS A 24 3.92 -5.81 -4.53
C LYS A 24 5.13 -5.05 -3.96
N ALA A 25 6.34 -5.39 -4.39
CA ALA A 25 7.56 -4.74 -3.92
C ALA A 25 7.54 -3.22 -4.20
N ASP A 26 7.25 -2.80 -5.44
CA ASP A 26 7.16 -1.39 -5.79
C ASP A 26 6.02 -0.66 -5.07
N VAL A 27 4.82 -1.26 -5.00
CA VAL A 27 3.66 -0.67 -4.30
C VAL A 27 3.97 -0.49 -2.82
N LYS A 28 4.66 -1.43 -2.19
CA LYS A 28 5.06 -1.31 -0.78
C LYS A 28 6.06 -0.18 -0.59
N ALA A 29 7.08 -0.10 -1.45
CA ALA A 29 8.09 0.95 -1.39
C ALA A 29 7.48 2.35 -1.56
N ASP A 30 6.56 2.53 -2.51
CA ASP A 30 5.81 3.77 -2.70
C ASP A 30 4.94 4.12 -1.48
N LEU A 31 4.22 3.13 -0.94
CA LEU A 31 3.41 3.32 0.26
C LEU A 31 4.27 3.74 1.46
N GLU A 32 5.41 3.09 1.68
CA GLU A 32 6.37 3.42 2.74
C GLU A 32 6.96 4.82 2.55
N ALA A 33 7.31 5.21 1.31
CA ALA A 33 7.79 6.54 0.98
C ALA A 33 6.73 7.64 1.22
N MET A 34 5.45 7.30 1.08
CA MET A 34 4.31 8.18 1.39
C MET A 34 3.95 8.18 2.89
N GLY A 35 4.66 7.43 3.73
CA GLY A 35 4.40 7.33 5.15
C GLY A 35 3.25 6.39 5.51
N PHE A 36 3.03 5.35 4.72
CA PHE A 36 2.07 4.29 5.03
C PHE A 36 2.79 2.96 5.30
N THR A 37 2.20 2.12 6.15
CA THR A 37 2.67 0.77 6.44
C THR A 37 1.59 -0.26 6.11
N VAL A 38 2.03 -1.42 5.61
CA VAL A 38 1.16 -2.56 5.30
C VAL A 38 1.15 -3.49 6.52
N ASP A 39 -0.03 -3.78 7.06
CA ASP A 39 -0.26 -4.70 8.17
C ASP A 39 -0.30 -6.17 7.68
N ASP A 40 -0.24 -7.14 8.58
CA ASP A 40 -0.26 -8.58 8.25
C ASP A 40 -1.56 -9.00 7.53
N ALA A 41 -2.66 -8.27 7.75
CA ALA A 41 -3.92 -8.43 7.04
C ALA A 41 -3.89 -7.91 5.58
N GLY A 42 -2.84 -7.17 5.19
CA GLY A 42 -2.71 -6.50 3.91
C GLY A 42 -3.43 -5.14 3.83
N ASP A 43 -3.92 -4.64 4.97
CA ASP A 43 -4.44 -3.29 5.11
C ASP A 43 -3.31 -2.27 5.22
N VAL A 44 -3.57 -1.04 4.79
CA VAL A 44 -2.59 0.03 4.77
C VAL A 44 -3.01 1.12 5.75
N LYS A 45 -2.10 1.43 6.68
CA LYS A 45 -2.30 2.43 7.73
C LYS A 45 -1.30 3.55 7.55
N THR A 46 -1.66 4.76 7.93
CA THR A 46 -0.68 5.84 8.06
C THR A 46 0.31 5.46 9.14
N ALA A 47 1.60 5.48 8.82
CA ALA A 47 2.67 5.51 9.80
C ALA A 47 2.70 6.89 10.44
N SER A 48 1.60 7.26 11.10
CA SER A 48 1.63 8.37 12.04
C SER A 48 2.53 7.90 13.17
N ALA A 49 3.73 8.48 13.21
CA ALA A 49 4.51 8.57 14.43
C ALA A 49 3.61 9.22 15.48
N GLU A 50 3.11 8.41 16.42
CA GLU A 50 2.81 8.87 17.76
C GLU A 50 4.12 9.23 18.49
#